data_AF-A0A7J7M1S3-F1
#
_entry.id   AF-A0A7J7M1S3-F1
#
_cell.length_a   1.000
_cell.length_b   1.000
_cell.length_c   1.000
_cell.angle_alpha   90.00
_cell.angle_beta   90.00
_cell.angle_gamma   90.00
#
_symmetry.space_group_name_H-M   'P 1'
#
loop_
_entity.id
_entity.type
_entity.pdbx_description
1 polymer ?
#
loop_
_entity_poly.entity_id
_entity_poly.type
_entity_poly.pdbx_seq_one_letter_code
_entity_poly.pdbx_strand_id
1 'polypeptide(L)'
;MQVGQFVSCLIAARNDLQHKSEIIQRKFTITKALLFKANRSSYDRLSQQIYKLEAEQKRLEDDAIVYNRLQQQLKLSPAYKKMLEIGARMESEGSSGQPVENTEPEIPDISFEELLAQEKKDSFWLRNGKLRSCTG
;
A
#
# COMPACT_ATOMS: atom_id res chain seq x y z
N MET A 1 -4.08 -14.09 -1.21
CA MET A 1 -3.12 -13.09 -0.69
C MET A 1 -1.99 -12.70 -1.67
N GLN A 2 -2.13 -12.93 -2.98
CA GLN A 2 -1.02 -12.75 -3.95
C GLN A 2 -0.79 -11.29 -4.38
N VAL A 3 -1.87 -10.51 -4.56
CA VAL A 3 -1.78 -9.11 -5.02
C VAL A 3 -1.19 -8.18 -3.95
N GLY A 4 -1.58 -8.36 -2.68
CA GLY A 4 -1.04 -7.56 -1.57
C GLY A 4 0.46 -7.78 -1.34
N GLN A 5 0.94 -9.02 -1.50
CA GLN A 5 2.37 -9.33 -1.47
C GLN A 5 3.12 -8.65 -2.63
N PHE A 6 2.56 -8.70 -3.85
CA PHE A 6 3.14 -8.02 -5.00
C PHE A 6 3.28 -6.50 -4.80
N VAL A 7 2.23 -5.84 -4.29
CA VAL A 7 2.27 -4.40 -3.97
C VAL A 7 3.31 -4.09 -2.89
N SER A 8 3.38 -4.92 -1.85
CA SER A 8 4.37 -4.78 -0.78
C SER A 8 5.80 -4.90 -1.33
N CYS A 9 6.04 -5.86 -2.24
CA CYS A 9 7.32 -6.02 -2.91
C CYS A 9 7.69 -4.79 -3.77
N LEU A 10 6.74 -4.21 -4.50
CA LEU A 10 7.01 -2.99 -5.28
C LEU A 10 7.38 -1.80 -4.39
N ILE A 11 6.70 -1.63 -3.26
CA ILE A 11 7.00 -0.57 -2.29
C ILE A 11 8.39 -0.78 -1.69
N ALA A 12 8.71 -2.01 -1.28
CA ALA A 12 10.02 -2.36 -0.75
C ALA A 12 11.12 -2.08 -1.80
N ALA A 13 10.94 -2.55 -3.04
CA ALA A 13 11.89 -2.32 -4.12
C ALA A 13 12.15 -0.83 -4.37
N ARG A 14 11.10 0.00 -4.38
CA ARG A 14 11.24 1.46 -4.50
C ARG A 14 12.07 2.04 -3.36
N ASN A 15 11.75 1.65 -2.12
CA ASN A 15 12.44 2.16 -0.93
C ASN A 15 13.92 1.74 -0.95
N ASP A 16 14.22 0.51 -1.38
CA ASP A 16 15.59 0.01 -1.49
C ASP A 16 16.39 0.76 -2.58
N LEU A 17 15.77 1.03 -3.74
CA LEU A 17 16.39 1.82 -4.82
C LEU A 17 16.69 3.24 -4.34
N GLN A 18 15.74 3.87 -3.66
CA GLN A 18 15.92 5.21 -3.11
C GLN A 18 17.04 5.22 -2.05
N HIS A 19 17.02 4.27 -1.12
CA HIS A 19 18.03 4.17 -0.07
C HIS A 19 19.44 3.97 -0.64
N LYS A 20 19.57 3.08 -1.65
CA LYS A 20 20.84 2.88 -2.38
C LYS A 20 21.31 4.15 -3.06
N SER A 21 20.40 4.89 -3.71
CA SER A 21 20.72 6.19 -4.35
C SER A 21 21.30 7.17 -3.34
N GLU A 22 20.65 7.32 -2.19
CA GLU A 22 21.13 8.24 -1.14
C GLU A 22 22.50 7.83 -0.59
N ILE A 23 22.73 6.53 -0.37
CA ILE A 23 24.03 6.04 0.09
C ILE A 23 25.12 6.35 -0.94
N ILE A 24 24.89 6.02 -2.21
CA ILE A 24 25.85 6.26 -3.28
C ILE A 24 26.14 7.76 -3.40
N GLN A 25 25.11 8.60 -3.38
CA GLN A 25 25.25 10.05 -3.45
C GLN A 25 26.08 10.60 -2.29
N ARG A 26 25.79 10.19 -1.05
CA ARG A 26 26.57 10.59 0.14
C ARG A 26 28.04 10.17 0.00
N LYS A 27 28.30 8.93 -0.44
CA LYS A 27 29.66 8.43 -0.68
C LYS A 27 30.37 9.26 -1.75
N PHE A 28 29.72 9.58 -2.86
CA PHE A 28 30.31 10.45 -3.89
C PHE A 28 30.67 11.83 -3.34
N THR A 29 29.76 12.47 -2.62
CA THR A 29 29.99 13.79 -2.03
C THR A 29 31.21 13.77 -1.11
N ILE A 30 31.28 12.79 -0.21
CA ILE A 30 32.40 12.64 0.73
C ILE A 30 33.70 12.36 -0.02
N THR A 31 33.71 11.36 -0.91
CA THR A 31 34.94 10.96 -1.63
C THR A 31 35.44 12.06 -2.55
N LYS A 32 34.58 12.80 -3.23
CA LYS A 32 34.97 13.97 -4.05
C LYS A 32 35.54 15.10 -3.19
N ALA A 33 34.95 15.38 -2.04
CA ALA A 33 35.47 16.38 -1.10
C ALA A 33 36.86 15.98 -0.56
N LEU A 34 37.06 14.69 -0.27
CA LEU A 34 38.36 14.16 0.13
C LEU A 34 39.38 14.21 -1.00
N LEU A 35 38.98 13.88 -2.24
CA LEU A 35 39.86 13.92 -3.41
C LEU A 35 40.40 15.33 -3.65
N PHE A 36 39.59 16.36 -3.48
CA PHE A 36 40.00 17.76 -3.63
C PHE A 36 41.12 18.17 -2.66
N LYS A 37 41.22 17.51 -1.50
CA LYS A 37 42.25 17.76 -0.48
C LYS A 37 43.35 16.68 -0.46
N ALA A 38 43.35 15.77 -1.43
CA ALA A 38 44.22 14.60 -1.41
C ALA A 38 45.66 14.95 -1.80
N ASN A 39 46.62 14.32 -1.13
CA ASN A 39 48.01 14.27 -1.58
C ASN A 39 48.20 13.17 -2.65
N ARG A 40 49.34 13.15 -3.35
CA ARG A 40 49.60 12.17 -4.44
C ARG A 40 49.33 10.71 -4.04
N SER A 41 49.71 10.29 -2.84
CA SER A 41 49.54 8.92 -2.38
C SER A 41 48.09 8.51 -2.08
N SER A 42 47.22 9.47 -1.70
CA SER A 42 45.81 9.20 -1.41
C SER A 42 44.90 9.42 -2.61
N TYR A 43 45.35 10.20 -3.60
CA TYR A 43 44.62 10.52 -4.81
C TYR A 43 44.21 9.27 -5.60
N ASP A 44 45.18 8.38 -5.89
CA ASP A 44 44.92 7.18 -6.70
C ASP A 44 43.86 6.28 -6.05
N ARG A 45 43.96 6.09 -4.73
CA ARG A 45 42.99 5.31 -3.96
C ARG A 45 41.59 5.92 -4.00
N LEU A 46 41.49 7.25 -3.83
CA LEU A 46 40.20 7.95 -3.86
C LEU A 46 39.58 7.95 -5.26
N SER A 47 40.41 8.07 -6.30
CA SER A 47 39.99 7.97 -7.70
C SER A 47 39.43 6.58 -8.00
N GLN A 48 40.10 5.52 -7.56
CA GLN A 48 39.58 4.15 -7.65
C GLN A 48 38.25 3.95 -6.91
N GLN A 49 38.07 4.59 -5.75
CA GLN A 49 36.78 4.55 -5.04
C GLN A 49 35.67 5.23 -5.84
N ILE A 50 35.96 6.37 -6.49
CA ILE A 50 35.01 7.06 -7.37
C ILE A 50 34.60 6.16 -8.53
N TYR A 51 35.54 5.51 -9.22
CA TYR A 51 35.20 4.59 -10.31
C TYR A 51 34.31 3.41 -9.86
N LYS A 52 34.53 2.89 -8.65
CA LYS A 52 33.65 1.84 -8.08
C LYS A 52 32.24 2.38 -7.80
N LEU A 53 32.13 3.60 -7.27
CA LEU A 53 30.85 4.25 -7.04
C LEU A 53 30.09 4.54 -8.35
N GLU A 54 30.80 4.90 -9.42
CA GLU A 54 30.21 5.09 -10.76
C GLU A 54 29.64 3.78 -11.31
N ALA A 55 30.35 2.67 -11.13
CA ALA A 55 29.86 1.35 -11.50
C ALA A 55 28.64 0.92 -10.66
N GLU A 56 28.64 1.20 -9.36
CA GLU A 56 27.48 0.98 -8.48
C GLU A 56 26.28 1.85 -8.89
N GLN A 57 26.51 3.11 -9.24
CA GLN A 57 25.47 4.02 -9.72
C GLN A 57 24.87 3.52 -11.04
N LYS A 58 25.69 3.10 -12.00
CA LYS A 58 25.19 2.57 -13.27
C LYS A 58 24.28 1.36 -13.08
N ARG A 59 24.66 0.43 -12.20
CA ARG A 59 23.81 -0.72 -11.86
C ARG A 59 22.49 -0.30 -11.21
N LEU A 60 22.53 0.71 -10.34
CA LEU A 60 21.32 1.25 -9.72
C LEU A 60 20.40 1.90 -10.76
N GLU A 61 20.96 2.61 -11.74
CA GLU A 61 20.21 3.18 -12.86
C GLU A 61 19.54 2.10 -13.71
N ASP A 62 20.26 1.00 -14.00
CA ASP A 62 19.70 -0.16 -14.70
C ASP A 62 18.52 -0.78 -13.92
N ASP A 63 18.69 -1.00 -12.61
CA ASP A 63 17.61 -1.52 -11.74
C ASP A 63 16.39 -0.56 -11.71
N ALA A 64 16.64 0.75 -11.67
CA ALA A 64 15.61 1.77 -11.68
C ALA A 64 14.85 1.82 -13.01
N ILE A 65 15.54 1.63 -14.14
CA ILE A 65 14.92 1.53 -15.46
C ILE A 65 13.95 0.34 -15.50
N VAL A 66 14.38 -0.83 -14.99
CA VAL A 66 13.53 -2.03 -14.92
C VAL A 66 12.30 -1.77 -14.04
N TYR A 67 12.50 -1.20 -12.85
CA TYR A 67 11.41 -0.84 -11.94
C TYR A 67 10.40 0.12 -12.60
N ASN A 68 10.89 1.18 -13.23
CA ASN A 68 10.05 2.18 -13.90
C ASN A 68 9.25 1.55 -15.05
N ARG A 69 9.87 0.68 -15.84
CA ARG A 69 9.19 -0.07 -16.90
C ARG A 69 8.09 -0.95 -16.33
N LEU A 70 8.38 -1.70 -15.26
CA LEU A 70 7.39 -2.54 -14.58
C LEU A 70 6.21 -1.70 -14.08
N GLN A 71 6.49 -0.54 -13.48
CA GLN A 71 5.46 0.38 -12.99
C GLN A 71 4.60 0.94 -14.13
N GLN A 72 5.19 1.28 -15.27
CA GLN A 72 4.46 1.70 -16.47
C GLN A 72 3.56 0.58 -17.01
N GLN A 73 4.08 -0.63 -17.14
CA GLN A 73 3.29 -1.79 -17.60
C GLN A 73 2.11 -2.08 -16.67
N LEU A 74 2.34 -2.01 -15.35
CA LEU A 74 1.27 -2.18 -14.37
C LEU A 74 0.17 -1.13 -14.55
N LYS A 75 0.53 0.15 -14.71
CA LYS A 75 -0.44 1.24 -14.93
C LYS A 75 -1.26 1.10 -16.21
N LEU A 76 -0.70 0.47 -17.24
CA LEU A 76 -1.39 0.22 -18.51
C LEU A 76 -2.30 -1.02 -18.44
N SER A 77 -2.09 -1.90 -17.47
CA SER A 77 -2.80 -3.17 -17.37
C SER A 77 -4.32 -2.99 -17.18
N PRO A 78 -5.15 -3.86 -17.77
CA PRO A 78 -6.61 -3.83 -17.58
C PRO A 78 -7.01 -3.96 -16.10
N ALA A 79 -6.29 -4.79 -15.35
CA ALA A 79 -6.56 -5.01 -13.93
C ALA A 79 -6.37 -3.72 -13.10
N TYR A 80 -5.28 -2.98 -13.34
CA TYR A 80 -5.03 -1.72 -12.67
C TYR A 80 -6.09 -0.67 -13.01
N LYS A 81 -6.46 -0.56 -14.30
CA LYS A 81 -7.53 0.35 -14.75
C LYS A 81 -8.86 0.01 -14.09
N LYS A 82 -9.22 -1.27 -14.02
CA LYS A 82 -10.46 -1.72 -13.39
C LYS A 82 -10.47 -1.45 -11.89
N MET A 83 -9.34 -1.65 -11.22
CA MET A 83 -9.18 -1.32 -9.80
C MET A 83 -9.42 0.18 -9.53
N LEU A 84 -8.90 1.06 -10.40
CA LEU A 84 -9.17 2.50 -10.31
C LEU A 84 -10.64 2.85 -10.54
N GLU A 85 -11.30 2.23 -11.53
CA GLU A 85 -12.72 2.44 -11.80
C GLU A 85 -13.60 2.05 -10.60
N ILE A 86 -13.32 0.88 -10.00
CA ILE A 86 -14.04 0.40 -8.82
C ILE A 86 -13.82 1.35 -7.62
N GLY A 87 -12.57 1.77 -7.39
CA GLY A 87 -12.25 2.73 -6.33
C GLY A 87 -13.00 4.05 -6.49
N ALA A 88 -13.03 4.60 -7.71
CA ALA A 88 -13.74 5.84 -8.01
C ALA A 88 -15.26 5.72 -7.79
N ARG A 89 -15.87 4.59 -8.17
CA ARG A 89 -17.30 4.32 -7.91
C ARG A 89 -17.58 4.24 -6.41
N MET A 90 -16.74 3.52 -5.67
CA MET A 90 -16.91 3.32 -4.23
C MET A 90 -16.76 4.63 -3.44
N GLU A 91 -15.85 5.52 -3.85
CA GLU A 91 -15.69 6.86 -3.27
C GLU A 91 -16.90 7.76 -3.57
N SER A 92 -17.49 7.66 -4.77
CA SER A 92 -18.68 8.43 -5.16
C SER A 92 -19.95 7.93 -4.46
N GLU A 93 -20.11 6.61 -4.28
CA GLU A 93 -21.25 6.02 -3.57
C GLU A 93 -21.15 6.21 -2.05
N GLY A 94 -19.94 6.36 -1.49
CA GLY A 94 -19.74 6.73 -0.09
C GLY A 94 -20.01 8.22 0.22
N SER A 95 -19.89 9.10 -0.78
CA SER A 95 -20.19 10.54 -0.65
C SER A 95 -21.62 10.91 -1.05
N SER A 96 -22.30 10.02 -1.78
CA SER A 96 -23.69 10.17 -2.18
C SER A 96 -24.54 9.37 -1.21
N GLY A 97 -25.07 10.01 -0.17
CA GLY A 97 -26.17 9.47 0.64
C GLY A 97 -27.48 9.33 -0.16
N GLN A 98 -27.43 8.79 -1.38
CA GLN A 98 -28.58 8.47 -2.20
C GLN A 98 -28.75 6.96 -2.21
N PRO A 99 -29.96 6.46 -1.91
CA PRO A 99 -30.23 5.03 -1.92
C PRO A 99 -30.12 4.54 -3.36
N VAL A 100 -29.31 3.51 -3.56
CA VAL A 100 -29.32 2.74 -4.80
C VAL A 100 -30.72 2.16 -4.94
N GLU A 101 -31.44 2.62 -5.97
CA GLU A 101 -32.72 2.09 -6.42
C GLU A 101 -32.48 0.68 -6.99
N ASN A 102 -32.20 -0.27 -6.10
CA ASN A 102 -32.28 -1.68 -6.38
C ASN A 102 -33.75 -2.05 -6.31
N THR A 103 -34.24 -2.67 -7.37
CA THR A 103 -35.51 -3.39 -7.39
C THR A 103 -35.44 -4.58 -6.43
N GLU A 104 -35.55 -4.30 -5.14
CA GLU A 104 -35.83 -5.24 -4.04
C GLU A 104 -37.16 -4.82 -3.41
N PRO A 105 -37.97 -5.77 -2.89
CA PRO A 105 -39.26 -5.44 -2.29
C PRO A 105 -39.02 -4.38 -1.20
N GLU A 106 -39.74 -3.25 -1.31
CA GLU A 106 -39.68 -2.12 -0.39
C GLU A 106 -39.51 -2.62 1.04
N ILE A 107 -38.28 -2.54 1.55
CA ILE A 107 -38.03 -2.72 2.97
C ILE A 107 -38.65 -1.47 3.59
N PRO A 108 -39.73 -1.59 4.38
CA PRO A 108 -40.36 -0.42 4.97
C PRO A 108 -39.31 0.32 5.80
N ASP A 109 -39.28 1.64 5.64
CA ASP A 109 -38.39 2.55 6.36
C ASP A 109 -38.82 2.58 7.84
N ILE A 110 -38.40 1.55 8.58
CA ILE A 110 -38.76 1.35 9.97
C ILE A 110 -37.97 2.33 10.84
N SER A 111 -38.69 3.09 11.66
CA SER A 111 -38.06 4.00 12.62
C SER A 111 -37.30 3.21 13.70
N PHE A 112 -36.29 3.84 14.31
CA PHE A 112 -35.56 3.24 15.44
C PHE A 112 -36.50 2.85 16.59
N GLU A 113 -37.50 3.69 16.88
CA GLU A 113 -38.57 3.38 17.83
C GLU A 113 -39.39 2.14 17.47
N GLU A 114 -39.69 1.90 16.18
CA GLU A 114 -40.42 0.71 15.72
C GLU A 114 -39.59 -0.57 15.84
N LEU A 115 -38.29 -0.50 15.55
CA LEU A 115 -37.35 -1.62 15.76
C LEU A 115 -37.33 -2.08 17.22
N LEU A 116 -37.23 -1.13 18.16
CA LEU A 116 -37.26 -1.44 19.60
C LEU A 116 -38.61 -2.02 20.05
N ALA A 117 -39.71 -1.56 19.45
CA ALA A 117 -41.05 -2.08 19.73
C ALA A 117 -41.24 -3.51 19.21
N GLN A 118 -40.62 -3.85 18.07
CA GLN A 118 -40.64 -5.19 17.50
C GLN A 118 -39.76 -6.16 18.29
N GLU A 119 -38.57 -5.74 18.73
CA GLU A 119 -37.68 -6.57 19.55
C GLU A 119 -38.30 -6.93 20.90
N LYS A 120 -39.07 -6.02 21.53
CA LYS A 120 -39.82 -6.31 22.77
C LYS A 120 -40.92 -7.36 22.59
N LYS A 121 -41.44 -7.53 21.37
CA LYS A 121 -42.42 -8.57 21.04
C LYS A 121 -41.77 -9.89 20.63
N ASP A 122 -40.46 -9.89 20.40
CA ASP A 122 -39.77 -11.07 19.91
C ASP A 122 -39.56 -12.07 21.05
N SER A 123 -40.41 -13.10 21.06
CA SER A 123 -40.37 -14.19 22.03
C SER A 123 -39.14 -15.10 21.83
N PHE A 124 -38.34 -14.83 20.79
CA PHE A 124 -37.10 -15.53 20.49
C PHE A 124 -36.14 -15.58 21.70
N TRP A 125 -36.04 -14.50 22.47
CA TRP A 125 -35.20 -14.43 23.67
C TRP A 125 -35.79 -15.12 24.92
N LEU A 126 -37.09 -15.44 24.92
CA LEU A 126 -37.74 -16.10 26.06
C LEU A 126 -37.51 -17.62 26.09
N ARG A 127 -37.07 -18.24 24.98
CA ARG A 127 -37.10 -19.71 24.87
C ARG A 127 -35.91 -20.45 25.52
N ASN A 128 -34.79 -19.79 25.83
CA ASN A 128 -33.59 -20.49 26.32
C ASN A 128 -33.04 -20.03 27.69
N GLY A 129 -33.89 -19.43 28.53
CA GLY A 129 -33.55 -19.13 29.93
C GLY A 129 -33.89 -20.25 30.91
N LYS A 130 -33.60 -21.53 30.59
CA LYS A 130 -33.75 -22.61 31.58
C LYS A 130 -32.59 -22.51 32.58
N LEU A 131 -32.84 -21.80 33.68
CA LEU A 131 -32.06 -21.88 34.92
C LEU A 131 -31.74 -23.35 35.19
N ARG A 132 -30.45 -23.69 35.21
CA ARG A 132 -30.00 -24.99 35.74
C ARG A 132 -30.38 -25.01 37.22
N SER A 133 -31.38 -25.80 37.57
CA SER A 133 -31.66 -26.12 38.96
C SER A 133 -30.50 -26.96 39.50
N CYS A 134 -29.79 -26.41 40.49
CA CYS A 134 -28.97 -27.20 41.40
C CYS A 134 -29.92 -27.98 42.33
N THR A 135 -29.78 -29.30 42.39
CA THR A 135 -30.33 -30.13 43.46
C THR A 135 -29.39 -31.31 43.71
N GLY A 136 -29.00 -31.47 44.98
CA GLY A 136 -28.59 -32.73 45.60
C GLY A 136 -27.12 -33.09 45.46
#